data_AF-A0A7V4J2Y0-F1
#
_entry.id   AF-A0A7V4J2Y0-F1
#
_cell.length_a   1.000
_cell.length_b   1.000
_cell.length_c   1.000
_cell.angle_alpha   90.00
_cell.angle_beta   90.00
_cell.angle_gamma   90.00
#
_symmetry.space_group_name_H-M   'P 1'
#
loop_
_entity.id
_entity.type
_entity.pdbx_description
1 polymer ?
#
loop_
_entity_poly.entity_id
_entity_poly.type
_entity_poly.pdbx_seq_one_letter_code
_entity_poly.pdbx_strand_id
1 'polypeptide(L)'
;MSNVEHLISMGNECGEGPLWVPEEKALYWVDIPPGRVFRYDPHTGQHQTFQFDVPVTALGIRRRGGFVVATAKGLAFWNPPSVQLDLIASPEADRPDNRFNDGAVDRQGRFWAGTMNQVHPEAADGSLYRLDTNLSVHKMAEGFAVYNGGAWSPDGRTMYVTNTMPGEIWAYEFDPASGKIGDRRLFARVPAEDGWPDGHTVDSEGCLWSAHWGGWRVTRYDPTGKIERVIRMPVSQVSCCRFGGENLDVLYITTAWEGMSPEQRQAEPMAGDLFRIHVGIKGLPEPRFEG
;
A
#
# COMPACT_ATOMS: atom_id res chain seq x y z
N MET A 1 -19.17 3.73 19.18
CA MET A 1 -18.51 3.48 17.88
C MET A 1 -17.31 4.41 17.83
N SER A 2 -16.14 3.90 17.49
CA SER A 2 -14.96 4.73 17.27
C SER A 2 -15.16 5.57 16.01
N ASN A 3 -14.87 6.87 16.12
CA ASN A 3 -14.97 7.79 15.00
C ASN A 3 -13.65 7.80 14.23
N VAL A 4 -13.72 8.09 12.93
CA VAL A 4 -12.52 8.38 12.13
C VAL A 4 -11.96 9.73 12.59
N GLU A 5 -10.70 9.74 13.01
CA GLU A 5 -9.98 10.93 13.45
C GLU A 5 -9.11 11.45 12.31
N HIS A 6 -9.26 12.74 12.00
CA HIS A 6 -8.28 13.47 11.19
C HIS A 6 -7.01 13.66 12.02
N LEU A 7 -5.87 13.20 11.50
CA LEU A 7 -4.63 13.12 12.26
C LEU A 7 -3.69 14.30 11.96
N ILE A 8 -3.45 14.57 10.69
CA ILE A 8 -2.58 15.67 10.25
C ILE A 8 -2.93 16.10 8.83
N SER A 9 -2.91 17.42 8.60
CA SER A 9 -3.03 17.98 7.26
C SER A 9 -1.71 17.95 6.52
N MET A 10 -1.70 17.25 5.39
CA MET A 10 -0.54 17.04 4.53
C MET A 10 -0.84 17.45 3.09
N GLY A 11 -2.10 17.34 2.65
CA GLY A 11 -2.50 17.66 1.28
C GLY A 11 -1.72 16.86 0.23
N ASN A 12 -1.50 15.57 0.48
CA ASN A 12 -0.80 14.67 -0.45
C ASN A 12 -1.54 14.59 -1.77
N GLU A 13 -0.82 14.67 -2.90
CA GLU A 13 -1.43 14.46 -4.21
C GLU A 13 -1.96 13.03 -4.30
N CYS A 14 -1.10 12.06 -4.01
CA CYS A 14 -1.47 10.65 -3.87
C CYS A 14 -0.73 10.06 -2.68
N GLY A 15 -1.27 10.29 -1.47
CA GLY A 15 -0.73 9.73 -0.25
C GLY A 15 -0.93 8.21 -0.24
N GLU A 16 0.11 7.42 0.01
CA GLU A 16 0.06 5.96 -0.16
C GLU A 16 0.96 5.21 0.85
N GLY A 17 0.71 3.90 0.98
CA GLY A 17 1.59 2.96 1.68
C GLY A 17 1.93 3.33 3.13
N PRO A 18 0.95 3.62 4.02
CA PRO A 18 1.24 3.87 5.43
C PRO A 18 1.93 2.65 6.05
N LEU A 19 3.07 2.86 6.69
CA LEU A 19 3.93 1.81 7.23
C LEU A 19 4.38 2.20 8.65
N TRP A 20 3.98 1.39 9.64
CA TRP A 20 4.39 1.60 11.03
C TRP A 20 5.79 1.02 11.27
N VAL A 21 6.72 1.83 11.78
CA VAL A 21 8.08 1.42 12.14
C VAL A 21 8.18 1.35 13.68
N PRO A 22 8.16 0.14 14.28
CA PRO A 22 8.04 0.00 15.74
C PRO A 22 9.21 0.58 16.53
N GLU A 23 10.45 0.42 16.04
CA GLU A 23 11.65 0.92 16.72
C GLU A 23 11.65 2.45 16.85
N GLU A 24 11.03 3.11 15.89
CA GLU A 24 10.96 4.56 15.81
C GLU A 24 9.67 5.13 16.38
N LYS A 25 8.69 4.27 16.68
CA LYS A 25 7.31 4.65 17.02
C LYS A 25 6.74 5.67 16.04
N ALA A 26 7.02 5.49 14.76
CA ALA A 26 6.69 6.43 13.71
C ALA A 26 5.97 5.76 12.55
N LEU A 27 5.07 6.52 11.92
CA LEU A 27 4.42 6.14 10.67
C LEU A 27 5.18 6.75 9.50
N TYR A 28 5.45 5.96 8.48
CA TYR A 28 5.94 6.42 7.19
C TYR A 28 4.84 6.29 6.14
N TRP A 29 4.81 7.16 5.14
CA TRP A 29 3.96 7.02 3.96
C TRP A 29 4.58 7.82 2.81
N VAL A 30 4.16 7.54 1.59
CA VAL A 30 4.64 8.22 0.39
C VAL A 30 3.59 9.21 -0.12
N ASP A 31 4.02 10.20 -0.89
CA ASP A 31 3.17 10.96 -1.78
C ASP A 31 3.77 10.89 -3.18
N ILE A 32 3.11 10.09 -4.03
CA ILE A 32 3.74 9.45 -5.19
C ILE A 32 4.12 10.48 -6.26
N PRO A 33 3.19 11.24 -6.87
CA PRO A 33 3.53 12.14 -7.99
C PRO A 33 4.63 13.15 -7.67
N PRO A 34 4.62 13.85 -6.51
CA PRO A 34 5.68 14.80 -6.19
C PRO A 34 6.97 14.16 -5.65
N GLY A 35 7.02 12.82 -5.48
CA GLY A 35 8.22 12.12 -5.03
C GLY A 35 8.60 12.40 -3.57
N ARG A 36 7.62 12.44 -2.67
CA ARG A 36 7.84 12.71 -1.25
C ARG A 36 7.66 11.44 -0.43
N VAL A 37 8.45 11.30 0.63
CA VAL A 37 8.21 10.34 1.70
C VAL A 37 8.15 11.08 3.02
N PHE A 38 7.20 10.73 3.86
CA PHE A 38 7.02 11.33 5.16
C PHE A 38 7.33 10.35 6.28
N ARG A 39 7.73 10.91 7.41
CA ARG A 39 7.83 10.24 8.70
C ARG A 39 7.04 11.06 9.70
N TYR A 40 6.15 10.45 10.47
CA TYR A 40 5.34 11.13 11.49
C TYR A 40 5.39 10.37 12.82
N ASP A 41 5.64 11.11 13.89
CA ASP A 41 5.53 10.61 15.26
C ASP A 41 4.15 11.01 15.82
N PRO A 42 3.22 10.05 16.03
CA PRO A 42 1.88 10.33 16.53
C PRO A 42 1.84 10.74 18.01
N HIS A 43 2.92 10.57 18.77
CA HIS A 43 2.99 11.01 20.16
C HIS A 43 3.36 12.50 20.26
N THR A 44 4.32 12.94 19.45
CA THR A 44 4.80 14.33 19.47
C THR A 44 4.13 15.22 18.42
N GLY A 45 3.49 14.63 17.42
CA GLY A 45 2.91 15.34 16.26
C GLY A 45 3.95 15.86 15.27
N GLN A 46 5.23 15.56 15.48
CA GLN A 46 6.32 15.99 14.60
C GLN A 46 6.36 15.14 13.33
N HIS A 47 6.66 15.77 12.20
CA HIS A 47 6.92 15.07 10.95
C HIS A 47 8.21 15.53 10.27
N GLN A 48 8.72 14.66 9.40
CA GLN A 48 9.82 14.93 8.49
C GLN A 48 9.39 14.60 7.07
N THR A 49 9.95 15.31 6.11
CA THR A 49 9.71 15.10 4.68
C THR A 49 11.05 14.83 3.99
N PHE A 50 11.09 13.78 3.19
CA PHE A 50 12.19 13.40 2.33
C PHE A 50 11.76 13.61 0.88
N GLN A 51 12.50 14.43 0.14
CA GLN A 51 12.23 14.74 -1.26
C GLN A 51 13.15 13.92 -2.16
N PHE A 52 12.58 13.17 -3.09
CA PHE A 52 13.28 12.37 -4.08
C PHE A 52 13.08 12.96 -5.48
N ASP A 53 14.05 12.70 -6.37
CA ASP A 53 13.95 13.03 -7.80
C ASP A 53 13.17 11.98 -8.62
N VAL A 54 12.77 10.89 -7.96
CA VAL A 54 11.96 9.82 -8.53
C VAL A 54 10.83 9.49 -7.56
N PRO A 55 9.59 9.29 -8.04
CA PRO A 55 8.50 8.80 -7.22
C PRO A 55 8.89 7.51 -6.50
N VAL A 56 8.87 7.56 -5.17
CA VAL A 56 8.88 6.37 -4.30
C VAL A 56 7.42 5.97 -4.09
N THR A 57 7.09 4.72 -4.34
CA THR A 57 5.70 4.27 -4.47
C THR A 57 5.30 3.29 -3.37
N ALA A 58 6.27 2.53 -2.83
CA ALA A 58 6.05 1.62 -1.72
C ALA A 58 7.31 1.46 -0.85
N LEU A 59 7.10 1.14 0.43
CA LEU A 59 8.14 0.97 1.44
C LEU A 59 8.05 -0.41 2.10
N GLY A 60 9.20 -1.02 2.38
CA GLY A 60 9.33 -2.21 3.21
C GLY A 60 10.46 -2.05 4.23
N ILE A 61 10.21 -2.36 5.50
CA ILE A 61 11.23 -2.26 6.55
C ILE A 61 12.31 -3.30 6.30
N ARG A 62 13.58 -2.95 6.42
CA ARG A 62 14.68 -3.93 6.31
C ARG A 62 15.11 -4.44 7.68
N ARG A 63 15.52 -5.71 7.71
CA ARG A 63 16.11 -6.32 8.91
C ARG A 63 17.40 -5.63 9.35
N ARG A 64 18.19 -5.16 8.38
CA ARG A 64 19.48 -4.49 8.58
C ARG A 64 19.38 -2.97 8.80
N GLY A 65 18.17 -2.43 8.91
CA GLY A 65 17.92 -0.99 8.98
C GLY A 65 17.68 -0.36 7.60
N GLY A 66 16.99 0.79 7.61
CA GLY A 66 16.50 1.43 6.40
C GLY A 66 15.33 0.67 5.75
N PHE A 67 15.11 0.95 4.47
CA PHE A 67 13.97 0.49 3.69
C PHE A 67 14.42 -0.17 2.39
N VAL A 68 13.68 -1.19 1.97
CA VAL A 68 13.59 -1.59 0.57
C VAL A 68 12.40 -0.83 0.00
N VAL A 69 12.56 -0.25 -1.19
CA VAL A 69 11.55 0.63 -1.77
C VAL A 69 11.26 0.24 -3.21
N ALA A 70 10.01 0.41 -3.62
CA ALA A 70 9.63 0.45 -5.03
C ALA A 70 9.56 1.91 -5.47
N THR A 71 9.98 2.17 -6.71
CA THR A 71 10.02 3.51 -7.30
C THR A 71 9.54 3.47 -8.74
N ALA A 72 9.27 4.63 -9.33
CA ALA A 72 8.97 4.70 -10.75
C ALA A 72 10.09 4.17 -11.67
N LYS A 73 11.31 3.99 -11.17
CA LYS A 73 12.46 3.51 -11.97
C LYS A 73 12.99 2.14 -11.58
N GLY A 74 12.42 1.50 -10.56
CA GLY A 74 12.91 0.20 -10.09
C GLY A 74 12.84 0.01 -8.58
N LEU A 75 13.47 -1.07 -8.12
CA LEU A 75 13.61 -1.45 -6.72
C LEU A 75 14.95 -0.93 -6.19
N ALA A 76 14.96 -0.36 -5.00
CA ALA A 76 16.15 0.23 -4.40
C ALA A 76 16.20 0.02 -2.89
N PHE A 77 17.38 0.25 -2.30
CA PHE A 77 17.49 0.51 -0.87
C PHE A 77 17.48 2.01 -0.58
N TRP A 78 16.96 2.34 0.58
CA TRP A 78 16.94 3.70 1.11
C TRP A 78 17.30 3.72 2.59
N ASN A 79 18.22 4.59 2.99
CA ASN A 79 18.64 4.79 4.37
C ASN A 79 18.49 6.26 4.78
N PRO A 80 17.43 6.62 5.54
CA PRO A 80 17.31 7.96 6.11
C PRO A 80 18.49 8.31 7.04
N PRO A 81 18.87 9.60 7.16
CA PRO A 81 18.19 10.76 6.59
C PRO A 81 18.60 11.08 5.16
N SER A 82 19.46 10.27 4.53
CA SER A 82 19.84 10.46 3.13
C SER A 82 18.62 10.31 2.21
N VAL A 83 18.61 10.99 1.07
CA VAL A 83 17.64 10.78 -0.02
C VAL A 83 18.26 10.01 -1.20
N GLN A 84 19.46 9.46 -0.98
CA GLN A 84 20.10 8.57 -1.95
C GLN A 84 19.36 7.22 -2.00
N LEU A 85 19.10 6.77 -3.22
CA LEU A 85 18.55 5.45 -3.52
C LEU A 85 19.65 4.57 -4.10
N ASP A 86 19.92 3.44 -3.44
CA ASP A 86 20.86 2.45 -3.95
C ASP A 86 20.08 1.44 -4.79
N LEU A 87 20.07 1.64 -6.12
CA LEU A 87 19.30 0.83 -7.06
C LEU A 87 19.73 -0.64 -7.02
N ILE A 88 18.74 -1.54 -6.90
CA ILE A 88 18.92 -2.99 -6.91
C ILE A 88 18.64 -3.52 -8.32
N ALA A 89 17.47 -3.20 -8.88
CA ALA A 89 17.02 -3.72 -10.15
C ALA A 89 15.93 -2.84 -10.78
N SER A 90 15.86 -2.83 -12.11
CA SER A 90 14.79 -2.19 -12.88
C SER A 90 14.26 -3.19 -13.92
N PRO A 91 13.34 -4.09 -13.53
CA PRO A 91 12.89 -5.18 -14.40
C PRO A 91 12.03 -4.71 -15.59
N GLU A 92 11.59 -3.45 -15.60
CA GLU A 92 10.81 -2.83 -16.68
C GLU A 92 11.52 -1.59 -17.27
N ALA A 93 12.85 -1.58 -17.26
CA ALA A 93 13.64 -0.44 -17.77
C ALA A 93 13.36 -0.09 -19.25
N ASP A 94 12.85 -1.05 -20.04
CA ASP A 94 12.46 -0.90 -21.44
C ASP A 94 11.00 -0.45 -21.63
N ARG A 95 10.25 -0.21 -20.54
CA ARG A 95 8.85 0.20 -20.54
C ARG A 95 8.68 1.57 -19.88
N PRO A 96 8.94 2.67 -20.61
CA PRO A 96 8.98 4.01 -20.03
C PRO A 96 7.63 4.52 -19.50
N ASP A 97 6.52 3.94 -19.98
CA ASP A 97 5.17 4.26 -19.51
C ASP A 97 4.78 3.46 -18.26
N ASN A 98 5.58 2.47 -17.86
CA ASN A 98 5.33 1.70 -16.65
C ASN A 98 6.07 2.28 -15.44
N ARG A 99 5.44 2.14 -14.28
CA ARG A 99 6.07 2.35 -12.97
C ARG A 99 5.63 1.28 -11.99
N PHE A 100 6.41 1.06 -10.93
CA PHE A 100 5.87 0.41 -9.74
C PHE A 100 4.74 1.25 -9.13
N ASN A 101 3.81 0.59 -8.47
CA ASN A 101 2.69 1.21 -7.77
C ASN A 101 2.75 0.85 -6.29
N ASP A 102 2.20 -0.28 -5.87
CA ASP A 102 2.24 -0.71 -4.47
C ASP A 102 3.18 -1.91 -4.25
N GLY A 103 3.52 -2.16 -3.00
CA GLY A 103 4.37 -3.26 -2.57
C GLY A 103 4.42 -3.47 -1.07
N ALA A 104 4.86 -4.65 -0.68
CA ALA A 104 4.96 -5.07 0.72
C ALA A 104 5.98 -6.18 0.90
N VAL A 105 6.44 -6.36 2.14
CA VAL A 105 7.26 -7.51 2.51
C VAL A 105 6.35 -8.66 2.93
N ASP A 106 6.59 -9.86 2.39
CA ASP A 106 5.91 -11.07 2.85
C ASP A 106 6.44 -11.57 4.19
N ARG A 107 5.76 -12.54 4.79
CA ARG A 107 6.15 -13.11 6.10
C ARG A 107 7.49 -13.85 6.11
N GLN A 108 8.09 -14.11 4.96
CA GLN A 108 9.39 -14.76 4.81
C GLN A 108 10.50 -13.75 4.48
N GLY A 109 10.16 -12.46 4.44
CA GLY A 109 11.12 -11.39 4.24
C GLY A 109 11.52 -11.16 2.79
N ARG A 110 10.65 -11.49 1.83
CA ARG A 110 10.79 -11.12 0.41
C ARG A 110 9.98 -9.87 0.12
N PHE A 111 10.49 -8.98 -0.72
CA PHE A 111 9.76 -7.78 -1.11
C PHE A 111 8.98 -8.02 -2.40
N TRP A 112 7.68 -7.75 -2.38
CA TRP A 112 6.79 -7.89 -3.51
C TRP A 112 6.31 -6.51 -3.93
N ALA A 113 6.35 -6.23 -5.23
CA ALA A 113 5.87 -4.97 -5.76
C ALA A 113 5.34 -5.19 -7.17
N GLY A 114 4.24 -4.51 -7.51
CA GLY A 114 3.64 -4.60 -8.82
C GLY A 114 3.65 -3.29 -9.58
N THR A 115 3.50 -3.39 -10.89
CA THR A 115 3.58 -2.28 -11.82
C THR A 115 2.24 -1.94 -12.44
N MET A 116 2.17 -0.75 -13.03
CA MET A 116 1.05 -0.25 -13.81
C MET A 116 1.56 0.61 -14.95
N ASN A 117 0.73 0.80 -15.98
CA ASN A 117 0.96 1.81 -17.00
C ASN A 117 0.44 3.18 -16.50
N GLN A 118 1.31 4.16 -16.35
CA GLN A 118 0.97 5.48 -15.82
C GLN A 118 0.31 6.41 -16.86
N VAL A 119 0.43 6.08 -18.14
CA VAL A 119 -0.18 6.86 -19.24
C VAL A 119 -1.57 6.29 -19.57
N HIS A 120 -1.72 4.97 -19.52
CA HIS A 120 -2.92 4.22 -19.84
C HIS A 120 -3.28 3.25 -18.70
N PRO A 121 -3.83 3.74 -17.57
CA PRO A 121 -4.06 2.92 -16.38
C PRO A 121 -5.04 1.74 -16.61
N GLU A 122 -5.87 1.79 -17.65
CA GLU A 122 -6.72 0.68 -18.09
C GLU A 122 -5.97 -0.45 -18.80
N ALA A 123 -4.74 -0.20 -19.26
CA ALA A 123 -3.92 -1.19 -19.94
C ALA A 123 -3.49 -2.28 -18.95
N ALA A 124 -3.94 -3.51 -19.17
CA ALA A 124 -3.61 -4.66 -18.34
C ALA A 124 -2.18 -5.21 -18.61
N ASP A 125 -1.18 -4.32 -18.67
CA ASP A 125 0.17 -4.63 -19.08
C ASP A 125 1.19 -4.60 -17.92
N GLY A 126 0.70 -4.32 -16.69
CA GLY A 126 1.45 -4.36 -15.44
C GLY A 126 1.73 -5.80 -14.97
N SER A 127 2.79 -5.93 -14.19
CA SER A 127 3.32 -7.21 -13.68
C SER A 127 3.54 -7.16 -12.17
N LEU A 128 3.47 -8.33 -11.53
CA LEU A 128 3.86 -8.53 -10.13
C LEU A 128 5.27 -9.12 -10.07
N TYR A 129 6.15 -8.49 -9.29
CA TYR A 129 7.52 -8.92 -9.07
C TYR A 129 7.77 -9.32 -7.62
N ARG A 130 8.70 -10.25 -7.44
CA ARG A 130 9.25 -10.66 -6.14
C ARG A 130 10.76 -10.48 -6.13
N LEU A 131 11.26 -9.72 -5.17
CA LEU A 131 12.66 -9.58 -4.83
C LEU A 131 12.99 -10.52 -3.67
N ASP A 132 13.85 -11.50 -3.95
CA ASP A 132 14.33 -12.46 -2.97
C ASP A 132 15.44 -11.87 -2.07
N THR A 133 15.72 -12.55 -0.96
CA THR A 133 16.74 -12.14 0.02
C THR A 133 18.18 -12.17 -0.51
N ASN A 134 18.41 -12.84 -1.63
CA ASN A 134 19.66 -12.82 -2.39
C ASN A 134 19.69 -11.74 -3.49
N LEU A 135 18.69 -10.85 -3.50
CA LEU A 135 18.49 -9.76 -4.45
C LEU A 135 18.14 -10.19 -5.89
N SER A 136 17.81 -11.46 -6.12
CA SER A 136 17.24 -11.88 -7.40
C SER A 136 15.80 -11.41 -7.54
N VAL A 137 15.42 -10.97 -8.74
CA VAL A 137 14.07 -10.49 -9.06
C VAL A 137 13.39 -11.47 -10.00
N HIS A 138 12.14 -11.82 -9.67
CA HIS A 138 11.32 -12.76 -10.42
C HIS A 138 9.99 -12.11 -10.79
N LYS A 139 9.59 -12.20 -12.06
CA LYS A 139 8.23 -11.88 -12.47
C LYS A 139 7.32 -13.05 -12.08
N MET A 140 6.31 -12.77 -11.27
CA MET A 140 5.45 -13.80 -10.67
C MET A 140 4.09 -13.89 -11.36
N ALA A 141 3.56 -12.75 -11.81
CA ALA A 141 2.30 -12.67 -12.55
C ALA A 141 2.27 -11.43 -13.45
N GLU A 142 1.32 -11.39 -14.37
CA GLU A 142 1.07 -10.30 -15.32
C GLU A 142 -0.45 -10.10 -15.52
N GLY A 143 -0.83 -9.08 -16.29
CA GLY A 143 -2.23 -8.79 -16.59
C GLY A 143 -2.89 -7.85 -15.58
N PHE A 144 -2.10 -7.02 -14.89
CA PHE A 144 -2.60 -6.00 -13.98
C PHE A 144 -2.79 -4.68 -14.73
N ALA A 145 -3.96 -4.06 -14.58
CA ALA A 145 -4.21 -2.72 -15.09
C ALA A 145 -3.54 -1.69 -14.17
N VAL A 146 -3.92 -1.76 -12.89
CA VAL A 146 -3.22 -1.09 -11.79
C VAL A 146 -3.08 -2.08 -10.67
N TYR A 147 -1.85 -2.49 -10.38
CA TYR A 147 -1.56 -3.34 -9.24
C TYR A 147 -1.63 -2.54 -7.95
N ASN A 148 -2.37 -3.05 -6.96
CA ASN A 148 -2.28 -2.61 -5.58
C ASN A 148 -2.16 -3.79 -4.62
N GLY A 149 -1.59 -3.53 -3.45
CA GLY A 149 -1.55 -4.43 -2.32
C GLY A 149 -0.26 -5.19 -2.10
N GLY A 150 -0.42 -6.30 -1.38
CA GLY A 150 0.65 -7.15 -0.86
C GLY A 150 0.34 -7.51 0.59
N ALA A 151 -0.81 -8.11 0.84
CA ALA A 151 -1.15 -8.60 2.17
C ALA A 151 -1.31 -10.12 2.12
N TRP A 152 -0.96 -10.78 3.22
CA TRP A 152 -1.06 -12.23 3.32
C TRP A 152 -1.97 -12.60 4.49
N SER A 153 -2.80 -13.63 4.32
CA SER A 153 -3.56 -14.28 5.42
C SER A 153 -2.67 -14.66 6.61
N PRO A 154 -3.14 -14.70 7.88
CA PRO A 154 -2.28 -14.87 9.06
C PRO A 154 -1.35 -16.09 9.03
N ASP A 155 -1.80 -17.20 8.43
CA ASP A 155 -1.01 -18.44 8.26
C ASP A 155 0.02 -18.38 7.12
N GLY A 156 0.02 -17.29 6.35
CA GLY A 156 0.90 -17.06 5.21
C GLY A 156 0.58 -17.91 3.99
N ARG A 157 -0.60 -18.50 3.86
CA ARG A 157 -0.95 -19.42 2.75
C ARG A 157 -1.79 -18.81 1.64
N THR A 158 -2.27 -17.59 1.84
CA THR A 158 -3.01 -16.80 0.84
C THR A 158 -2.37 -15.43 0.69
N MET A 159 -2.11 -15.02 -0.55
CA MET A 159 -1.72 -13.66 -0.92
C MET A 159 -2.92 -12.92 -1.53
N TYR A 160 -3.21 -11.73 -1.04
CA TYR A 160 -4.27 -10.86 -1.56
C TYR A 160 -3.66 -9.72 -2.37
N VAL A 161 -4.18 -9.52 -3.58
CA VAL A 161 -3.77 -8.44 -4.48
C VAL A 161 -4.99 -7.78 -5.10
N THR A 162 -4.85 -6.52 -5.45
CA THR A 162 -5.89 -5.72 -6.08
C THR A 162 -5.50 -5.43 -7.52
N ASN A 163 -6.45 -5.59 -8.43
CA ASN A 163 -6.40 -5.03 -9.77
C ASN A 163 -7.47 -3.94 -9.84
N THR A 164 -7.05 -2.69 -9.71
CA THR A 164 -7.95 -1.55 -9.41
C THR A 164 -9.00 -1.35 -10.50
N MET A 165 -8.59 -1.26 -11.78
CA MET A 165 -9.50 -0.85 -12.86
C MET A 165 -10.67 -1.80 -13.10
N PRO A 166 -10.49 -3.15 -13.07
CA PRO A 166 -11.61 -4.09 -13.10
C PRO A 166 -12.48 -4.12 -11.83
N GLY A 167 -12.05 -3.45 -10.75
CA GLY A 167 -12.72 -3.48 -9.46
C GLY A 167 -12.54 -4.80 -8.72
N GLU A 168 -11.42 -5.50 -8.91
CA GLU A 168 -11.24 -6.88 -8.45
C GLU A 168 -10.12 -7.02 -7.41
N ILE A 169 -10.45 -7.74 -6.34
CA ILE A 169 -9.47 -8.24 -5.36
C ILE A 169 -9.34 -9.74 -5.60
N TRP A 170 -8.11 -10.21 -5.81
CA TRP A 170 -7.77 -11.61 -6.04
C TRP A 170 -7.09 -12.22 -4.82
N ALA A 171 -7.33 -13.51 -4.60
CA ALA A 171 -6.60 -14.34 -3.66
C ALA A 171 -5.81 -15.39 -4.43
N TYR A 172 -4.50 -15.43 -4.24
CA TYR A 172 -3.61 -16.47 -4.75
C TYR A 172 -3.30 -17.47 -3.65
N GLU A 173 -3.29 -18.76 -4.00
CA GLU A 173 -2.58 -19.74 -3.17
C GLU A 173 -1.11 -19.35 -3.05
N PHE A 174 -0.57 -19.39 -1.84
CA PHE A 174 0.81 -18.98 -1.55
C PHE A 174 1.54 -20.08 -0.81
N ASP A 175 2.66 -20.53 -1.36
CA ASP A 175 3.58 -21.41 -0.64
C ASP A 175 4.62 -20.55 0.10
N PRO A 176 4.56 -20.43 1.44
CA PRO A 176 5.52 -19.62 2.18
C PRO A 176 6.96 -20.10 1.99
N ALA A 177 7.19 -21.42 1.85
CA ALA A 177 8.52 -21.98 1.80
C ALA A 177 9.28 -21.56 0.54
N SER A 178 8.63 -21.62 -0.63
CA SER A 178 9.23 -21.27 -1.93
C SER A 178 8.87 -19.88 -2.44
N GLY A 179 7.80 -19.28 -1.92
CA GLY A 179 7.24 -18.01 -2.37
C GLY A 179 6.54 -18.11 -3.71
N LYS A 180 6.19 -19.32 -4.13
CA LYS A 180 5.40 -19.53 -5.35
C LYS A 180 3.96 -19.12 -5.08
N ILE A 181 3.37 -18.48 -6.09
CA ILE A 181 1.93 -18.28 -6.18
C ILE A 181 1.34 -19.37 -7.06
N GLY A 182 0.24 -19.96 -6.62
CA GLY A 182 -0.54 -20.95 -7.36
C GLY A 182 -1.70 -20.30 -8.09
N ASP A 183 -2.80 -21.04 -8.20
CA ASP A 183 -4.02 -20.54 -8.83
C ASP A 183 -4.59 -19.34 -8.07
N ARG A 184 -5.20 -18.41 -8.83
CA ARG A 184 -5.93 -17.27 -8.29
C ARG A 184 -7.42 -17.51 -8.35
N ARG A 185 -8.13 -16.96 -7.38
CA ARG A 185 -9.59 -16.84 -7.39
C ARG A 185 -10.00 -15.40 -7.14
N LEU A 186 -11.17 -15.02 -7.65
CA LEU A 186 -11.81 -13.77 -7.25
C LEU A 186 -12.14 -13.87 -5.75
N PHE A 187 -11.60 -12.94 -4.97
CA PHE A 187 -11.89 -12.82 -3.54
C PHE A 187 -13.09 -11.90 -3.33
N ALA A 188 -13.03 -10.69 -3.90
CA ALA A 188 -14.13 -9.75 -3.89
C ALA A 188 -14.15 -8.92 -5.18
N ARG A 189 -15.34 -8.48 -5.60
CA ARG A 189 -15.51 -7.45 -6.63
C ARG A 189 -16.18 -6.25 -5.99
N VAL A 190 -15.57 -5.08 -6.15
CA VAL A 190 -16.13 -3.81 -5.69
C VAL A 190 -17.12 -3.29 -6.73
N PRO A 191 -18.37 -3.01 -6.36
CA PRO A 191 -19.33 -2.35 -7.24
C PRO A 191 -18.87 -0.94 -7.64
N ALA A 192 -19.21 -0.48 -8.84
CA ALA A 192 -18.74 0.82 -9.34
C ALA A 192 -19.22 2.01 -8.49
N GLU A 193 -20.40 1.92 -7.90
CA GLU A 193 -20.95 2.93 -6.97
C GLU A 193 -20.14 3.08 -5.67
N ASP A 194 -19.27 2.12 -5.41
CA ASP A 194 -18.44 2.03 -4.22
C ASP A 194 -16.96 2.37 -4.50
N GLY A 195 -16.68 2.92 -5.68
CA GLY A 195 -15.33 3.29 -6.12
C GLY A 195 -14.50 2.10 -6.59
N TRP A 196 -13.18 2.25 -6.56
CA TRP A 196 -12.23 1.20 -6.92
C TRP A 196 -11.46 0.70 -5.69
N PRO A 197 -11.22 -0.62 -5.56
CA PRO A 197 -10.37 -1.14 -4.51
C PRO A 197 -8.94 -0.64 -4.72
N ASP A 198 -8.26 -0.32 -3.63
CA ASP A 198 -6.91 0.22 -3.65
C ASP A 198 -6.01 -0.55 -2.66
N GLY A 199 -5.14 0.13 -1.92
CA GLY A 199 -4.27 -0.48 -0.91
C GLY A 199 -5.02 -1.16 0.25
N HIS A 200 -4.47 -2.27 0.72
CA HIS A 200 -5.12 -3.13 1.73
C HIS A 200 -4.16 -3.78 2.73
N THR A 201 -4.73 -4.21 3.87
CA THR A 201 -4.02 -4.94 4.93
C THR A 201 -4.86 -6.09 5.50
N VAL A 202 -4.25 -7.01 6.23
CA VAL A 202 -4.91 -8.13 6.91
C VAL A 202 -4.81 -7.95 8.42
N ASP A 203 -5.93 -8.14 9.14
CA ASP A 203 -5.95 -8.09 10.60
C ASP A 203 -5.64 -9.45 11.25
N SER A 204 -5.54 -9.45 12.59
CA SER A 204 -5.24 -10.64 13.39
C SER A 204 -6.34 -11.71 13.38
N GLU A 205 -7.54 -11.39 12.93
CA GLU A 205 -8.65 -12.33 12.74
C GLU A 205 -8.69 -12.91 11.31
N GLY A 206 -7.79 -12.46 10.43
CA GLY A 206 -7.68 -12.93 9.05
C GLY A 206 -8.60 -12.21 8.07
N CYS A 207 -9.22 -11.11 8.46
CA CYS A 207 -10.04 -10.29 7.58
C CYS A 207 -9.18 -9.27 6.82
N LEU A 208 -9.59 -8.97 5.59
CA LEU A 208 -8.93 -8.02 4.70
C LEU A 208 -9.59 -6.65 4.81
N TRP A 209 -8.80 -5.61 5.05
CA TRP A 209 -9.24 -4.21 5.02
C TRP A 209 -8.76 -3.57 3.72
N SER A 210 -9.68 -3.10 2.89
CA SER A 210 -9.39 -2.45 1.60
C SER A 210 -9.82 -1.00 1.64
N ALA A 211 -8.94 -0.08 1.24
CA ALA A 211 -9.31 1.27 0.88
C ALA A 211 -10.09 1.29 -0.45
N HIS A 212 -10.89 2.33 -0.65
CA HIS A 212 -11.70 2.52 -1.86
C HIS A 212 -11.47 3.91 -2.45
N TRP A 213 -10.77 3.98 -3.57
CA TRP A 213 -10.58 5.21 -4.33
C TRP A 213 -11.90 5.68 -4.92
N GLY A 214 -12.29 6.93 -4.64
CA GLY A 214 -13.59 7.49 -5.03
C GLY A 214 -14.79 6.90 -4.27
N GLY A 215 -14.56 5.98 -3.31
CA GLY A 215 -15.61 5.22 -2.64
C GLY A 215 -16.02 5.73 -1.25
N TRP A 216 -15.35 6.76 -0.72
CA TRP A 216 -15.62 7.35 0.60
C TRP A 216 -15.57 6.33 1.75
N ARG A 217 -14.72 5.30 1.64
CA ARG A 217 -14.75 4.20 2.60
C ARG A 217 -13.49 3.35 2.68
N VAL A 218 -13.39 2.63 3.79
CA VAL A 218 -12.60 1.41 3.94
C VAL A 218 -13.57 0.26 4.19
N THR A 219 -13.40 -0.86 3.50
CA THR A 219 -14.23 -2.07 3.65
C THR A 219 -13.41 -3.19 4.27
N ARG A 220 -13.97 -3.85 5.28
CA ARG A 220 -13.44 -5.09 5.84
C ARG A 220 -14.20 -6.27 5.27
N TYR A 221 -13.47 -7.21 4.68
CA TYR A 221 -13.98 -8.46 4.16
C TYR A 221 -13.58 -9.63 5.06
N ASP A 222 -14.51 -10.55 5.31
CA ASP A 222 -14.19 -11.83 5.94
C ASP A 222 -13.29 -12.70 5.02
N PRO A 223 -12.70 -13.80 5.52
CA PRO A 223 -11.82 -14.66 4.71
C PRO A 223 -12.50 -15.30 3.49
N THR A 224 -13.83 -15.25 3.40
CA THR A 224 -14.61 -15.73 2.24
C THR A 224 -14.84 -14.65 1.18
N GLY A 225 -14.49 -13.39 1.47
CA GLY A 225 -14.68 -12.25 0.60
C GLY A 225 -16.00 -11.50 0.81
N LYS A 226 -16.77 -11.83 1.86
CA LYS A 226 -18.01 -11.10 2.18
C LYS A 226 -17.69 -9.87 3.02
N ILE A 227 -18.42 -8.79 2.77
CA ILE A 227 -18.32 -7.58 3.57
C ILE A 227 -18.76 -7.88 5.01
N GLU A 228 -17.86 -7.68 5.97
CA GLU A 228 -18.15 -7.73 7.41
C GLU A 228 -18.45 -6.34 7.94
N ARG A 229 -17.70 -5.32 7.49
CA ARG A 229 -17.81 -3.95 7.99
C ARG A 229 -17.42 -2.93 6.93
N VAL A 230 -18.06 -1.76 7.00
CA VAL A 230 -17.70 -0.59 6.21
C VAL A 230 -17.44 0.58 7.15
N ILE A 231 -16.31 1.26 6.98
CA ILE A 231 -15.98 2.52 7.64
C ILE A 231 -16.14 3.62 6.61
N ARG A 232 -17.07 4.56 6.83
CA ARG A 232 -17.22 5.74 5.97
C ARG A 232 -16.13 6.76 6.31
N MET A 233 -15.52 7.31 5.27
CA MET A 233 -14.48 8.34 5.34
C MET A 233 -15.08 9.70 4.98
N PRO A 234 -14.52 10.81 5.51
CA PRO A 234 -14.99 12.15 5.20
C PRO A 234 -14.41 12.71 3.88
N VAL A 235 -13.70 11.88 3.11
CA VAL A 235 -13.11 12.20 1.80
C VAL A 235 -13.28 11.02 0.85
N SER A 236 -13.37 11.29 -0.44
CA SER A 236 -13.72 10.33 -1.48
C SER A 236 -12.59 9.37 -1.85
N GLN A 237 -11.38 9.90 -2.03
CA GLN A 237 -10.21 9.16 -2.54
C GLN A 237 -9.38 8.60 -1.38
N VAL A 238 -9.86 7.47 -0.84
CA VAL A 238 -9.16 6.69 0.17
C VAL A 238 -8.23 5.72 -0.54
N SER A 239 -6.93 5.84 -0.31
CA SER A 239 -5.90 5.18 -1.12
C SER A 239 -5.36 3.90 -0.46
N CYS A 240 -5.03 3.94 0.83
CA CYS A 240 -4.53 2.76 1.53
C CYS A 240 -4.84 2.79 3.02
N CYS A 241 -4.77 1.62 3.66
CA CYS A 241 -4.90 1.51 5.11
C CYS A 241 -4.00 0.41 5.70
N ARG A 242 -3.34 0.71 6.82
CA ARG A 242 -2.49 -0.25 7.56
C ARG A 242 -2.58 -0.06 9.06
N PHE A 243 -2.39 -1.15 9.79
CA PHE A 243 -2.34 -1.12 11.24
C PHE A 243 -0.99 -0.60 11.76
N GLY A 244 -1.05 0.16 12.84
CA GLY A 244 0.11 0.70 13.53
C GLY A 244 -0.19 1.03 14.99
N GLY A 245 0.68 1.84 15.59
CA GLY A 245 0.67 2.09 17.02
C GLY A 245 1.38 0.97 17.78
N GLU A 246 1.75 1.25 19.03
CA GLU A 246 2.56 0.31 19.86
C GLU A 246 1.87 -1.05 20.06
N ASN A 247 0.52 -1.06 20.03
CA ASN A 247 -0.29 -2.27 20.20
C ASN A 247 -0.86 -2.82 18.88
N LEU A 248 -0.52 -2.21 17.73
CA LEU A 248 -1.09 -2.50 16.41
C LEU A 248 -2.63 -2.42 16.37
N ASP A 249 -3.23 -1.52 17.15
CA ASP A 249 -4.68 -1.37 17.31
C ASP A 249 -5.23 -0.04 16.73
N VAL A 250 -4.39 0.66 15.96
CA VAL A 250 -4.74 1.86 15.21
C VAL A 250 -4.69 1.53 13.73
N LEU A 251 -5.80 1.71 13.00
CA LEU A 251 -5.80 1.66 11.54
C LEU A 251 -5.51 3.07 11.02
N TYR A 252 -4.33 3.27 10.43
CA TYR A 252 -3.96 4.49 9.71
C TYR A 252 -4.45 4.41 8.27
N ILE A 253 -4.93 5.54 7.74
CA ILE A 253 -5.59 5.61 6.43
C ILE A 253 -5.02 6.81 5.68
N THR A 254 -4.39 6.54 4.53
CA THR A 254 -3.94 7.57 3.59
C THR A 254 -5.04 7.91 2.60
N THR A 255 -4.98 9.13 2.09
CA THR A 255 -5.94 9.65 1.12
C THR A 255 -5.21 10.51 0.08
N ALA A 256 -5.91 10.88 -0.97
CA ALA A 256 -5.36 11.58 -2.13
C ALA A 256 -6.29 12.69 -2.62
N TRP A 257 -5.75 13.69 -3.33
CA TRP A 257 -6.56 14.61 -4.14
C TRP A 257 -6.31 14.47 -5.65
N GLU A 258 -5.37 13.62 -6.08
CA GLU A 258 -5.06 13.36 -7.48
C GLU A 258 -6.33 13.17 -8.32
N GLY A 259 -6.41 13.84 -9.47
CA GLY A 259 -7.59 13.79 -10.35
C GLY A 259 -8.78 14.67 -9.95
N MET A 260 -8.78 15.29 -8.77
CA MET A 260 -9.83 16.23 -8.37
C MET A 260 -9.70 17.59 -9.04
N SER A 261 -10.85 18.19 -9.41
CA SER A 261 -10.93 19.60 -9.81
C SER A 261 -10.70 20.55 -8.63
N PRO A 262 -10.37 21.84 -8.88
CA PRO A 262 -10.27 22.83 -7.82
C PRO A 262 -11.54 22.94 -6.95
N GLU A 263 -12.71 22.82 -7.55
CA GLU A 263 -14.00 22.87 -6.85
C GLU A 263 -14.20 21.63 -5.96
N GLN A 264 -13.82 20.44 -6.43
CA GLN A 264 -13.84 19.22 -5.63
C GLN A 264 -12.88 19.31 -4.44
N ARG A 265 -11.67 19.82 -4.65
CA ARG A 265 -10.71 20.06 -3.56
C ARG A 265 -11.20 21.07 -2.54
N GLN A 266 -11.94 22.08 -2.98
CA GLN A 266 -12.58 23.04 -2.07
C GLN A 266 -13.72 22.38 -1.27
N ALA A 267 -14.47 21.47 -1.88
CA ALA A 267 -15.55 20.71 -1.23
C ALA A 267 -15.02 19.63 -0.27
N GLU A 268 -13.84 19.08 -0.55
CA GLU A 268 -13.14 18.06 0.24
C GLU A 268 -11.80 18.60 0.77
N PRO A 269 -11.80 19.56 1.72
CA PRO A 269 -10.58 20.25 2.14
C PRO A 269 -9.56 19.35 2.86
N MET A 270 -9.96 18.14 3.27
CA MET A 270 -9.09 17.13 3.87
C MET A 270 -8.59 16.08 2.87
N ALA A 271 -8.92 16.21 1.57
CA ALA A 271 -8.42 15.28 0.56
C ALA A 271 -6.89 15.35 0.48
N GLY A 272 -6.23 14.20 0.60
CA GLY A 272 -4.78 14.12 0.71
C GLY A 272 -4.25 14.10 2.15
N ASP A 273 -5.11 14.20 3.17
CA ASP A 273 -4.70 14.15 4.57
C ASP A 273 -4.62 12.72 5.12
N LEU A 274 -4.00 12.61 6.30
CA LEU A 274 -3.85 11.34 7.01
C LEU A 274 -4.92 11.22 8.10
N PHE A 275 -5.52 10.04 8.20
CA PHE A 275 -6.55 9.72 9.19
C PHE A 275 -6.15 8.50 10.02
N ARG A 276 -6.82 8.32 11.16
CA ARG A 276 -6.72 7.10 11.95
C ARG A 276 -8.07 6.70 12.57
N ILE A 277 -8.20 5.42 12.92
CA ILE A 277 -9.35 4.92 13.67
C ILE A 277 -8.97 3.68 14.50
N HIS A 278 -9.52 3.58 15.71
CA HIS A 278 -9.42 2.37 16.53
C HIS A 278 -10.58 1.43 16.20
N VAL A 279 -10.33 0.29 15.57
CA VAL A 279 -11.41 -0.61 15.09
C VAL A 279 -11.76 -1.74 16.08
N GLY A 280 -11.12 -1.76 17.25
CA GLY A 280 -11.29 -2.79 18.27
C GLY A 280 -10.63 -4.13 17.92
N ILE A 281 -9.87 -4.18 16.82
CA ILE A 281 -9.15 -5.35 16.31
C ILE A 281 -7.70 -4.93 16.11
N LYS A 282 -6.78 -5.87 16.31
CA LYS A 282 -5.34 -5.65 16.08
C LYS A 282 -4.94 -6.08 14.67
N GLY A 283 -3.99 -5.37 14.10
CA GLY A 283 -3.23 -5.82 12.95
C GLY A 283 -2.21 -6.92 13.28
N LEU A 284 -1.32 -7.14 12.33
CA LEU A 284 -0.21 -8.07 12.43
C LEU A 284 1.12 -7.30 12.42
N PRO A 285 2.19 -7.82 13.06
CA PRO A 285 3.51 -7.23 12.95
C PRO A 285 3.97 -7.18 11.49
N GLU A 286 4.46 -6.02 11.05
CA GLU A 286 5.00 -5.84 9.71
C GLU A 286 6.27 -6.69 9.52
N PRO A 287 6.33 -7.56 8.50
CA PRO A 287 7.53 -8.32 8.19
C PRO A 287 8.69 -7.42 7.76
N ARG A 288 9.91 -7.95 7.89
CA ARG A 288 11.12 -7.24 7.48
C ARG A 288 11.73 -7.92 6.28
N PHE A 289 12.18 -7.13 5.31
CA PHE A 289 12.97 -7.65 4.20
C PHE A 289 14.30 -8.19 4.72
N GLU A 290 14.61 -9.44 4.39
CA GLU A 290 15.75 -10.19 4.94
C GLU A 290 17.00 -10.16 4.02
N GLY A 291 16.93 -9.44 2.88
CA GLY A 291 18.04 -9.19 1.94
C GLY A 291 18.75 -7.85 2.10
#